data_AF-A0A7S2TJ76-F1
#
_entry.id   AF-A0A7S2TJ76-F1
#
_cell.length_a   1.000
_cell.length_b   1.000
_cell.length_c   1.000
_cell.angle_alpha   90.00
_cell.angle_beta   90.00
_cell.angle_gamma   90.00
#
_symmetry.space_group_name_H-M   'P 1'
#
loop_
_entity.id
_entity.type
_entity.pdbx_description
1 polymer ?
#
loop_
_entity_poly.entity_id
_entity_poly.type
_entity_poly.pdbx_seq_one_letter_code
_entity_poly.pdbx_strand_id
1 'polypeptide(L)'
;SFQDMITDARQRYLPLRENSPHLVPQGYLHSAQRILREIRRNETIQSFLDLHRDYGIVFSGHSLGGAVGIMATILLTTEPTWNRSVKAFAVGPPPTVDKNLAMKNNAWRDKIFTIVFRDDIVPRLCLHSLFRLRSQALAAFRQCSNPADHVMEDFQDLKVEHDVKRYQTFDFPHVRKHIIDEENVPPLVLPGKVFHLLGSPVAPPPCPC
;
A
#
# COMPACT_ATOMS: atom_id res chain seq x y z
N SER A 1 -3.97 -0.05 -14.72
CA SER A 1 -5.35 0.42 -14.92
C SER A 1 -6.08 0.41 -13.58
N PHE A 2 -7.09 1.26 -13.36
CA PHE A 2 -7.96 1.24 -12.17
C PHE A 2 -8.66 -0.13 -11.99
N GLN A 3 -8.89 -0.85 -13.09
CA GLN A 3 -9.36 -2.24 -13.09
C GLN A 3 -8.36 -3.24 -12.51
N ASP A 4 -7.04 -3.01 -12.68
CA ASP A 4 -6.00 -3.85 -12.07
C ASP A 4 -6.01 -3.67 -10.55
N MET A 5 -6.23 -2.44 -10.07
CA MET A 5 -6.37 -2.15 -8.63
C MET A 5 -7.58 -2.83 -8.00
N ILE A 6 -8.73 -2.88 -8.70
CA ILE A 6 -9.93 -3.57 -8.22
C ILE A 6 -9.74 -5.09 -8.23
N THR A 7 -9.05 -5.62 -9.24
CA THR A 7 -8.71 -7.04 -9.31
C THR A 7 -7.71 -7.41 -8.21
N ASP A 8 -6.72 -6.55 -7.93
CA ASP A 8 -5.78 -6.70 -6.82
C ASP A 8 -6.46 -6.58 -5.45
N ALA A 9 -7.53 -5.79 -5.33
CA ALA A 9 -8.28 -5.66 -4.08
C ALA A 9 -9.01 -6.95 -3.68
N ARG A 10 -9.35 -7.84 -4.62
CA ARG A 10 -9.84 -9.21 -4.33
C ARG A 10 -8.70 -10.16 -3.96
N GLN A 11 -7.93 -9.79 -2.95
CA GLN A 11 -6.73 -10.51 -2.59
C GLN A 11 -6.99 -11.66 -1.62
N ARG A 12 -6.48 -12.84 -1.97
CA ARG A 12 -6.23 -13.90 -1.00
C ARG A 12 -5.00 -13.55 -0.17
N TYR A 13 -5.05 -13.89 1.10
CA TYR A 13 -3.96 -13.66 2.05
C TYR A 13 -3.29 -14.97 2.39
N LEU A 14 -1.96 -14.97 2.48
CA LEU A 14 -1.15 -16.11 2.91
C LEU A 14 -0.21 -15.68 4.04
N PRO A 15 0.20 -16.61 4.92
CA PRO A 15 1.30 -16.39 5.83
C PRO A 15 2.56 -15.92 5.08
N LEU A 16 3.27 -14.92 5.61
CA LEU A 16 4.52 -14.41 5.03
C LEU A 16 5.56 -15.54 4.84
N ARG A 17 5.57 -16.51 5.76
CA ARG A 17 6.39 -17.72 5.77
C ARG A 17 5.60 -18.85 6.43
N GLU A 18 6.10 -20.08 6.28
CA GLU A 18 5.61 -21.22 7.05
C GLU A 18 5.59 -20.87 8.55
N ASN A 19 4.45 -21.06 9.20
CA ASN A 19 4.19 -20.71 10.61
C ASN A 19 4.24 -19.21 10.97
N SER A 20 4.25 -18.29 9.99
CA SER A 20 4.14 -16.86 10.28
C SER A 20 2.69 -16.49 10.65
N PRO A 21 2.45 -15.77 11.76
CA PRO A 21 1.12 -15.25 12.08
C PRO A 21 0.75 -14.03 11.23
N HIS A 22 1.67 -13.55 10.40
CA HIS A 22 1.51 -12.34 9.60
C HIS A 22 1.03 -12.67 8.20
N LEU A 23 -0.14 -12.15 7.86
CA LEU A 23 -0.79 -12.36 6.58
C LEU A 23 -0.38 -11.27 5.60
N VAL A 24 0.01 -11.69 4.41
CA VAL A 24 0.39 -10.82 3.30
C VAL A 24 -0.38 -11.22 2.05
N PRO A 25 -0.55 -10.31 1.08
CA PRO A 25 -1.25 -10.68 -0.12
C PRO A 25 -0.53 -11.71 -0.99
N GLN A 26 -1.27 -12.74 -1.41
CA GLN A 26 -0.74 -13.88 -2.17
C GLN A 26 -0.01 -13.46 -3.45
N GLY A 27 -0.60 -12.52 -4.21
CA GLY A 27 -0.03 -12.04 -5.47
C GLY A 27 1.34 -11.40 -5.30
N TYR A 28 1.53 -10.63 -4.23
CA TYR A 28 2.80 -9.98 -3.93
C TYR A 28 3.85 -11.01 -3.50
N LEU A 29 3.46 -11.95 -2.63
CA LEU A 29 4.33 -13.02 -2.14
C LEU A 29 4.83 -13.91 -3.27
N HIS A 30 3.92 -14.43 -4.11
CA HIS A 30 4.28 -15.31 -5.22
C HIS A 30 5.15 -14.60 -6.27
N SER A 31 4.82 -13.35 -6.60
CA SER A 31 5.60 -12.54 -7.55
C SER A 31 7.02 -12.29 -7.02
N ALA A 32 7.14 -11.93 -5.73
CA ALA A 32 8.45 -11.74 -5.10
C ALA A 32 9.26 -13.05 -5.09
N GLN A 33 8.66 -14.18 -4.69
CA GLN A 33 9.32 -15.49 -4.73
C GLN A 33 9.72 -15.90 -6.15
N ARG A 34 8.93 -15.55 -7.18
CA ARG A 34 9.31 -15.78 -8.57
C ARG A 34 10.54 -14.96 -8.94
N ILE A 35 10.54 -13.65 -8.70
CA ILE A 35 11.69 -12.78 -8.99
C ILE A 35 12.95 -13.28 -8.27
N LEU A 36 12.85 -13.64 -7.00
CA LEU A 36 14.00 -14.16 -6.23
C LEU A 36 14.50 -15.51 -6.79
N ARG A 37 13.62 -16.37 -7.29
CA ARG A 37 14.02 -17.61 -7.98
C ARG A 37 14.72 -17.32 -9.30
N GLU A 38 14.23 -16.37 -10.09
CA GLU A 38 14.88 -15.97 -11.36
C GLU A 38 16.28 -15.38 -11.11
N ILE A 39 16.42 -14.50 -10.11
CA ILE A 39 17.72 -13.94 -9.70
C ILE A 39 18.70 -15.07 -9.37
N ARG A 40 18.27 -16.07 -8.59
CA ARG A 40 19.10 -17.23 -8.17
C ARG A 40 19.47 -18.17 -9.31
N ARG A 41 18.58 -18.35 -10.29
CA ARG A 41 18.78 -19.26 -11.41
C ARG A 41 19.55 -18.66 -12.57
N ASN A 42 19.58 -17.34 -12.67
CA ASN A 42 20.27 -16.66 -13.75
C ASN A 42 21.78 -16.64 -13.50
N GLU A 43 22.52 -17.44 -14.28
CA GLU A 43 23.97 -17.57 -14.16
C GLU A 43 24.69 -16.24 -14.32
N THR A 44 24.28 -15.40 -15.28
CA THR A 44 24.88 -14.08 -15.50
C THR A 44 24.76 -13.18 -14.28
N ILE A 45 23.58 -13.16 -13.65
CA ILE A 45 23.35 -12.39 -12.42
C ILE A 45 24.19 -12.95 -11.27
N GLN A 46 24.25 -14.28 -11.10
CA GLN A 46 25.06 -14.88 -10.05
C GLN A 46 26.54 -14.60 -10.24
N SER A 47 27.08 -14.79 -11.46
CA SER A 47 28.48 -14.46 -11.78
C SER A 47 28.79 -12.98 -11.52
N PHE A 48 27.88 -12.07 -11.87
CA PHE A 48 28.05 -10.64 -11.58
C PHE A 48 28.08 -10.36 -10.07
N LEU A 49 27.16 -10.95 -9.31
CA LEU A 49 27.10 -10.77 -7.85
C LEU A 49 28.29 -11.40 -7.14
N ASP A 50 28.87 -12.47 -7.69
CA ASP A 50 30.07 -13.12 -7.15
C ASP A 50 31.35 -12.34 -7.46
N LEU A 51 31.41 -11.70 -8.63
CA LEU A 51 32.49 -10.79 -9.00
C LEU A 51 32.48 -9.52 -8.13
N HIS A 52 31.29 -9.01 -7.80
CA HIS A 52 31.09 -7.77 -7.04
C HIS A 52 30.47 -8.03 -5.67
N ARG A 53 31.23 -8.64 -4.76
CA ARG A 53 30.72 -9.05 -3.43
C ARG A 53 30.30 -7.91 -2.52
N ASP A 54 30.80 -6.70 -2.77
CA ASP A 54 30.48 -5.46 -2.06
C ASP A 54 29.17 -4.81 -2.53
N TYR A 55 28.62 -5.25 -3.67
CA TYR A 55 27.41 -4.66 -4.23
C TYR A 55 26.15 -5.18 -3.51
N GLY A 56 25.19 -4.27 -3.34
CA GLY A 56 23.85 -4.59 -2.84
C GLY A 56 22.82 -4.77 -3.96
N ILE A 57 21.66 -5.31 -3.61
CA ILE A 57 20.50 -5.40 -4.50
C ILE A 57 19.51 -4.28 -4.16
N VAL A 58 19.06 -3.56 -5.18
CA VAL A 58 18.00 -2.56 -5.04
C VAL A 58 16.80 -2.98 -5.87
N PHE A 59 15.67 -3.21 -5.21
CA PHE A 59 14.38 -3.35 -5.88
C PHE A 59 13.77 -1.97 -6.05
N SER A 60 13.29 -1.66 -7.25
CA SER A 60 12.52 -0.44 -7.50
C SER A 60 11.27 -0.77 -8.30
N GLY A 61 10.19 -0.04 -8.05
CA GLY A 61 8.94 -0.26 -8.74
C GLY A 61 7.88 0.77 -8.41
N HIS A 62 6.95 0.95 -9.34
CA HIS A 62 5.77 1.79 -9.17
C HIS A 62 4.53 0.91 -8.90
N SER A 63 3.59 1.40 -8.09
CA SER A 63 2.30 0.75 -7.82
C SER A 63 2.50 -0.73 -7.40
N LEU A 64 1.81 -1.67 -8.06
CA LEU A 64 1.95 -3.11 -7.82
C LEU A 64 3.42 -3.58 -7.85
N GLY A 65 4.23 -3.10 -8.80
CA GLY A 65 5.64 -3.45 -8.88
C GLY A 65 6.44 -2.99 -7.66
N GLY A 66 6.07 -1.85 -7.08
CA GLY A 66 6.63 -1.37 -5.82
C GLY A 66 6.29 -2.30 -4.65
N ALA A 67 5.04 -2.76 -4.57
CA ALA A 67 4.61 -3.74 -3.56
C ALA A 67 5.37 -5.08 -3.66
N VAL A 68 5.61 -5.56 -4.88
CA VAL A 68 6.42 -6.77 -5.11
C VAL A 68 7.88 -6.56 -4.70
N GLY A 69 8.48 -5.40 -5.02
CA GLY A 69 9.86 -5.07 -4.61
C GLY A 69 10.03 -4.95 -3.10
N ILE A 70 9.05 -4.37 -2.41
CA ILE A 70 8.95 -4.38 -0.95
C ILE A 70 8.94 -5.81 -0.42
N MET A 71 8.06 -6.66 -0.96
CA MET A 71 7.92 -8.04 -0.51
C MET A 71 9.21 -8.85 -0.72
N ALA A 72 9.88 -8.69 -1.86
CA ALA A 72 11.18 -9.30 -2.13
C ALA A 72 12.26 -8.87 -1.12
N THR A 73 12.28 -7.58 -0.76
CA THR A 73 13.21 -7.03 0.24
C THR A 73 12.95 -7.60 1.64
N ILE A 74 11.68 -7.74 2.03
CA ILE A 74 11.30 -8.38 3.30
C ILE A 74 11.79 -9.84 3.32
N LEU A 75 11.51 -10.61 2.26
CA LEU A 75 11.89 -12.02 2.16
C LEU A 75 13.40 -12.22 2.27
N LEU A 76 14.20 -11.45 1.50
CA LEU A 76 15.66 -11.55 1.54
C LEU A 76 16.24 -11.10 2.87
N THR A 77 15.75 -10.00 3.43
CA THR A 77 16.30 -9.48 4.70
C THR A 77 16.04 -10.40 5.88
N THR A 78 14.99 -11.22 5.79
CA THR A 78 14.65 -12.19 6.84
C THR A 78 15.27 -13.57 6.56
N GLU A 79 15.97 -13.75 5.44
CA GLU A 79 16.62 -15.01 5.06
C GLU A 79 18.02 -15.10 5.69
N PRO A 80 18.30 -16.12 6.53
CA PRO A 80 19.59 -16.22 7.23
C PRO A 80 20.81 -16.36 6.30
N THR A 81 20.61 -16.97 5.13
CA THR A 81 21.66 -17.21 4.14
C THR A 81 22.01 -15.95 3.33
N TRP A 82 21.20 -14.89 3.41
CA TRP A 82 21.41 -13.68 2.63
C TRP A 82 22.33 -12.69 3.36
N ASN A 83 23.55 -12.51 2.85
CA ASN A 83 24.58 -11.68 3.49
C ASN A 83 24.89 -10.36 2.75
N ARG A 84 24.11 -10.01 1.72
CA ARG A 84 24.31 -8.79 0.92
C ARG A 84 23.34 -7.69 1.31
N SER A 85 23.72 -6.43 1.09
CA SER A 85 22.83 -5.28 1.31
C SER A 85 21.61 -5.35 0.37
N VAL A 86 20.42 -5.02 0.89
CA VAL A 86 19.17 -4.99 0.09
C VAL A 86 18.40 -3.72 0.42
N LYS A 87 17.81 -3.08 -0.59
CA LYS A 87 16.90 -1.94 -0.41
C LYS A 87 15.70 -2.04 -1.36
N ALA A 88 14.59 -1.39 -1.00
CA ALA A 88 13.45 -1.17 -1.87
C ALA A 88 13.11 0.32 -1.99
N PHE A 89 12.86 0.79 -3.21
CA PHE A 89 12.25 2.09 -3.50
C PHE A 89 10.92 1.86 -4.22
N ALA A 90 9.82 2.10 -3.53
CA ALA A 90 8.49 1.84 -4.03
C ALA A 90 7.70 3.15 -4.19
N VAL A 91 7.26 3.45 -5.40
CA VAL A 91 6.50 4.67 -5.71
C VAL A 91 5.02 4.34 -5.84
N GLY A 92 4.17 4.97 -5.04
CA GLY A 92 2.72 4.74 -5.01
C GLY A 92 2.30 3.29 -4.78
N PRO A 93 3.01 2.44 -3.98
CA PRO A 93 2.61 1.04 -3.83
C PRO A 93 1.31 0.91 -3.03
N PRO A 94 0.48 -0.12 -3.28
CA PRO A 94 -0.61 -0.46 -2.38
C PRO A 94 -0.07 -0.93 -1.01
N PRO A 95 -0.87 -0.89 0.07
CA PRO A 95 -0.50 -1.48 1.36
C PRO A 95 -0.10 -2.95 1.24
N THR A 96 1.03 -3.35 1.86
CA THR A 96 1.65 -4.66 1.59
C THR A 96 1.71 -5.62 2.76
N VAL A 97 1.71 -5.11 4.00
CA VAL A 97 1.91 -5.90 5.21
C VAL A 97 0.88 -5.54 6.27
N ASP A 98 0.55 -6.47 7.16
CA ASP A 98 -0.31 -6.15 8.29
C ASP A 98 0.35 -5.15 9.26
N LYS A 99 -0.48 -4.41 9.98
CA LYS A 99 -0.04 -3.39 10.93
C LYS A 99 0.92 -3.94 12.00
N ASN A 100 0.69 -5.16 12.50
CA ASN A 100 1.55 -5.72 13.56
C ASN A 100 2.95 -6.02 13.03
N LEU A 101 3.05 -6.57 11.81
CA LEU A 101 4.33 -6.76 11.14
C LEU A 101 5.05 -5.43 10.89
N ALA A 102 4.33 -4.40 10.43
CA ALA A 102 4.90 -3.09 10.14
C ALA A 102 5.44 -2.36 11.38
N MET A 103 4.83 -2.57 12.55
CA MET A 103 5.22 -1.92 13.80
C MET A 103 6.40 -2.62 14.50
N LYS A 104 6.65 -3.90 14.21
CA LYS A 104 7.81 -4.60 14.78
C LYS A 104 9.13 -3.96 14.31
N ASN A 105 10.12 -3.94 15.20
CA ASN A 105 11.48 -3.51 14.86
C ASN A 105 12.17 -4.61 14.04
N ASN A 106 11.87 -4.65 12.75
CA ASN A 106 12.38 -5.66 11.84
C ASN A 106 13.60 -5.14 11.09
N ALA A 107 14.51 -6.06 10.74
CA ALA A 107 15.75 -5.76 10.01
C ALA A 107 15.53 -5.08 8.63
N TRP A 108 14.31 -5.10 8.08
CA TRP A 108 13.99 -4.48 6.80
C TRP A 108 13.45 -3.04 6.90
N ARG A 109 13.11 -2.54 8.10
CA ARG A 109 12.43 -1.24 8.27
C ARG A 109 13.21 -0.07 7.66
N ASP A 110 14.53 -0.03 7.88
CA ASP A 110 15.41 1.01 7.34
C ASP A 110 15.87 0.77 5.89
N LYS A 111 15.45 -0.35 5.30
CA LYS A 111 15.81 -0.76 3.93
C LYS A 111 14.72 -0.44 2.91
N ILE A 112 13.52 -0.11 3.37
CA ILE A 112 12.35 0.12 2.52
C ILE A 112 11.97 1.59 2.54
N PHE A 113 11.90 2.18 1.35
CA PHE A 113 11.54 3.56 1.10
C PHE A 113 10.28 3.59 0.23
N THR A 114 9.17 4.03 0.83
CA THR A 114 7.88 4.14 0.16
C THR A 114 7.62 5.61 -0.15
N ILE A 115 7.32 5.94 -1.40
CA ILE A 115 7.13 7.31 -1.88
C ILE A 115 5.68 7.44 -2.33
N VAL A 116 4.94 8.39 -1.77
CA VAL A 116 3.55 8.67 -2.12
C VAL A 116 3.48 10.09 -2.68
N PHE A 117 2.82 10.26 -3.83
CA PHE A 117 2.70 11.57 -4.47
C PHE A 117 1.29 12.14 -4.30
N ARG A 118 1.19 13.31 -3.66
CA ARG A 118 -0.07 14.05 -3.44
C ARG A 118 -1.20 13.12 -2.96
N ASP A 119 -2.37 13.22 -3.57
CA ASP A 119 -3.55 12.43 -3.26
C ASP A 119 -3.62 11.14 -4.08
N ASP A 120 -2.51 10.44 -4.24
CA ASP A 120 -2.52 9.09 -4.84
C ASP A 120 -3.41 8.15 -4.02
N ILE A 121 -4.38 7.52 -4.68
CA ILE A 121 -5.34 6.60 -4.06
C ILE A 121 -4.75 5.21 -3.84
N VAL A 122 -3.75 4.79 -4.63
CA VAL A 122 -3.18 3.43 -4.57
C VAL A 122 -2.66 3.08 -3.16
N PRO A 123 -1.87 3.94 -2.47
CA PRO A 123 -1.32 3.60 -1.15
C PRO A 123 -2.35 3.59 -0.03
N ARG A 124 -3.59 4.00 -0.33
CA ARG A 124 -4.74 4.00 0.58
C ARG A 124 -5.72 2.87 0.28
N LEU A 125 -5.56 2.19 -0.86
CA LEU A 125 -6.48 1.18 -1.35
C LEU A 125 -6.05 -0.22 -0.87
N CYS A 126 -6.77 -0.75 0.11
CA CYS A 126 -6.74 -2.17 0.45
C CYS A 126 -8.18 -2.66 0.67
N LEU A 127 -8.40 -3.98 0.68
CA LEU A 127 -9.73 -4.55 0.83
C LEU A 127 -10.42 -4.05 2.12
N HIS A 128 -9.66 -3.91 3.20
CA HIS A 128 -10.14 -3.31 4.46
C HIS A 128 -10.59 -1.84 4.28
N SER A 129 -9.83 -1.01 3.56
CA SER A 129 -10.22 0.38 3.26
C SER A 129 -11.47 0.45 2.38
N LEU A 130 -11.64 -0.47 1.44
CA LEU A 130 -12.82 -0.54 0.58
C LEU A 130 -14.06 -0.97 1.36
N PHE A 131 -13.97 -1.97 2.24
CA PHE A 131 -15.06 -2.33 3.14
C PHE A 131 -15.43 -1.17 4.07
N ARG A 132 -14.44 -0.49 4.64
CA ARG A 132 -14.69 0.69 5.47
C ARG A 132 -15.40 1.80 4.69
N LEU A 133 -14.94 2.07 3.47
CA LEU A 133 -15.57 3.05 2.57
C LEU A 133 -17.01 2.65 2.22
N ARG A 134 -17.25 1.39 1.87
CA ARG A 134 -18.58 0.84 1.57
C ARG A 134 -19.53 0.99 2.77
N SER A 135 -19.08 0.60 3.96
CA SER A 135 -19.89 0.69 5.18
C SER A 135 -20.20 2.13 5.57
N GLN A 136 -19.24 3.04 5.43
CA GLN A 136 -19.45 4.47 5.67
C GLN A 136 -20.43 5.06 4.66
N ALA A 137 -20.26 4.76 3.37
CA ALA A 137 -21.18 5.21 2.32
C ALA A 137 -22.60 4.71 2.59
N LEU A 138 -22.80 3.41 2.81
CA LEU A 138 -24.13 2.83 3.10
C LEU A 138 -24.78 3.44 4.35
N ALA A 139 -24.00 3.77 5.37
CA ALA A 139 -24.52 4.38 6.58
C ALA A 139 -24.94 5.84 6.39
N ALA A 140 -24.20 6.60 5.57
CA ALA A 140 -24.59 7.94 5.14
C ALA A 140 -25.88 7.86 4.29
N PHE A 141 -25.93 6.96 3.31
CA PHE A 141 -27.12 6.70 2.48
C PHE A 141 -28.37 6.43 3.31
N ARG A 142 -28.26 5.65 4.40
CA ARG A 142 -29.39 5.32 5.29
C ARG A 142 -29.89 6.50 6.14
N GLN A 143 -29.05 7.51 6.36
CA GLN A 143 -29.40 8.69 7.17
C GLN A 143 -30.01 9.82 6.32
N CYS A 144 -29.92 9.74 5.00
CA CYS A 144 -30.49 10.71 4.06
C CYS A 144 -31.87 10.25 3.58
N SER A 145 -32.90 11.09 3.76
CA SER A 145 -34.25 10.84 3.23
C SER A 145 -34.32 10.88 1.70
N ASN A 146 -33.39 11.60 1.06
CA ASN A 146 -33.17 11.61 -0.38
C ASN A 146 -31.66 11.58 -0.70
N PRO A 147 -31.07 10.40 -0.94
CA PRO A 147 -29.63 10.29 -1.04
C PRO A 147 -29.02 10.78 -2.37
N ALA A 148 -29.80 10.93 -3.43
CA ALA A 148 -29.30 11.36 -4.74
C ALA A 148 -28.96 12.86 -4.76
N ASP A 149 -29.75 13.68 -4.07
CA ASP A 149 -29.60 15.14 -4.07
C ASP A 149 -28.39 15.59 -3.24
N HIS A 150 -28.20 15.00 -2.04
CA HIS A 150 -27.09 15.39 -1.16
C HIS A 150 -25.73 14.82 -1.59
N VAL A 151 -25.68 13.65 -2.23
CA VAL A 151 -24.42 13.16 -2.83
C VAL A 151 -23.99 14.10 -3.95
N MET A 152 -24.92 14.64 -4.75
CA MET A 152 -24.57 15.65 -5.76
C MET A 152 -24.14 16.97 -5.14
N GLU A 153 -24.76 17.44 -4.06
CA GLU A 153 -24.32 18.64 -3.31
C GLU A 153 -22.93 18.45 -2.68
N ASP A 154 -22.69 17.36 -1.96
CA ASP A 154 -21.39 17.06 -1.34
C ASP A 154 -20.27 16.88 -2.39
N PHE A 155 -20.58 16.31 -3.57
CA PHE A 155 -19.63 16.21 -4.69
C PHE A 155 -19.44 17.53 -5.45
N GLN A 156 -20.40 18.46 -5.39
CA GLN A 156 -20.27 19.82 -5.94
C GLN A 156 -19.44 20.72 -5.01
N ASP A 157 -19.60 20.56 -3.69
CA ASP A 157 -18.82 21.24 -2.65
C ASP A 157 -17.40 20.67 -2.50
N LEU A 158 -17.11 19.50 -3.08
CA LEU A 158 -15.78 18.92 -3.21
C LEU A 158 -14.85 19.72 -4.15
N LYS A 159 -15.29 20.85 -4.70
CA LYS A 159 -14.41 21.86 -5.30
C LYS A 159 -13.63 22.60 -4.21
N VAL A 160 -12.51 21.99 -3.83
CA VAL A 160 -11.27 22.64 -3.36
C VAL A 160 -11.44 23.55 -2.14
N GLU A 161 -11.23 22.99 -0.95
CA GLU A 161 -10.26 23.58 -0.03
C GLU A 161 -9.74 22.56 0.98
N HIS A 162 -8.46 22.71 1.32
CA HIS A 162 -7.65 21.86 2.20
C HIS A 162 -8.19 21.77 3.63
N ASP A 163 -9.26 21.02 3.87
CA ASP A 163 -9.74 20.78 5.23
C ASP A 163 -9.61 19.30 5.63
N VAL A 164 -8.35 18.88 5.78
CA VAL A 164 -7.97 17.55 6.30
C VAL A 164 -8.58 17.26 7.68
N LYS A 165 -9.04 18.29 8.42
CA LYS A 165 -9.65 18.12 9.74
C LYS A 165 -11.09 17.62 9.67
N ARG A 166 -11.86 17.94 8.63
CA ARG A 166 -13.28 17.57 8.53
C ARG A 166 -13.49 16.10 8.16
N TYR A 167 -12.56 15.52 7.41
CA TYR A 167 -12.58 14.10 7.03
C TYR A 167 -12.17 13.15 8.17
N GLN A 168 -11.58 13.67 9.26
CA GLN A 168 -11.28 12.86 10.44
C GLN A 168 -12.51 12.57 11.31
N THR A 169 -13.62 13.29 11.11
CA THR A 169 -14.80 13.24 11.99
C THR A 169 -16.02 12.52 11.43
N PHE A 170 -15.96 11.92 10.23
CA PHE A 170 -16.95 10.90 9.85
C PHE A 170 -16.66 9.55 10.54
N ASP A 171 -16.42 9.59 11.84
CA ASP A 171 -16.51 8.43 12.72
C ASP A 171 -17.99 8.33 13.08
N PHE A 172 -18.74 7.52 12.33
CA PHE A 172 -20.09 7.15 12.74
C PHE A 172 -19.96 6.05 13.80
N PRO A 173 -20.11 6.34 15.11
CA PRO A 173 -19.93 5.34 16.18
C PRO A 173 -20.84 4.11 16.01
N HIS A 174 -21.97 4.26 15.33
CA HIS A 174 -22.93 3.22 14.95
C HIS A 174 -22.47 2.34 13.77
N VAL A 175 -21.59 2.84 12.91
CA VAL A 175 -21.04 2.07 11.77
C VAL A 175 -19.91 1.16 12.21
N ARG A 176 -19.20 1.49 13.31
CA ARG A 176 -18.24 0.55 13.92
C ARG A 176 -18.88 -0.81 14.19
N LYS A 177 -20.14 -0.86 14.65
CA LYS A 177 -20.86 -2.12 14.89
C LYS A 177 -21.12 -2.93 13.61
N HIS A 178 -21.21 -2.28 12.45
CA HIS A 178 -21.40 -2.93 11.14
C HIS A 178 -20.10 -3.16 10.36
N ILE A 179 -18.98 -2.54 10.77
CA ILE A 179 -17.64 -2.78 10.21
C ILE A 179 -17.03 -4.08 10.79
N ILE A 180 -17.54 -4.59 11.90
CA ILE A 180 -16.91 -5.68 12.67
C ILE A 180 -17.11 -7.09 12.07
N ASP A 181 -18.03 -7.30 11.12
CA ASP A 181 -18.40 -8.67 10.70
C ASP A 181 -18.02 -9.08 9.25
N GLU A 182 -17.49 -8.20 8.41
CA GLU A 182 -17.08 -8.58 7.04
C GLU A 182 -15.61 -9.09 6.99
N GLU A 183 -15.46 -10.38 7.33
CA GLU A 183 -14.30 -11.29 7.13
C GLU A 183 -12.94 -10.90 7.77
N ASN A 184 -12.14 -11.92 8.11
CA ASN A 184 -10.79 -11.86 8.69
C ASN A 184 -9.73 -11.15 7.82
N VAL A 185 -10.03 -9.98 7.26
CA VAL A 185 -9.15 -9.23 6.36
C VAL A 185 -8.23 -8.33 7.18
N PRO A 186 -6.92 -8.61 7.22
CA PRO A 186 -6.00 -7.83 8.02
C PRO A 186 -5.91 -6.39 7.49
N PRO A 187 -5.90 -5.37 8.36
CA PRO A 187 -5.63 -3.99 7.94
C PRO A 187 -4.17 -3.89 7.49
N LEU A 188 -3.97 -3.88 6.18
CA LEU A 188 -2.66 -3.69 5.58
C LEU A 188 -2.22 -2.22 5.64
N VAL A 189 -0.91 -2.01 5.77
CA VAL A 189 -0.26 -0.70 5.80
C VAL A 189 0.98 -0.68 4.92
N LEU A 190 1.50 0.53 4.66
CA LEU A 190 2.76 0.73 3.96
C LEU A 190 3.95 0.49 4.91
N PRO A 191 4.91 -0.39 4.56
CA PRO A 191 6.09 -0.63 5.37
C PRO A 191 7.20 0.38 5.10
N GLY A 192 8.17 0.40 6.03
CA GLY A 192 9.40 1.16 5.89
C GLY A 192 9.24 2.65 6.19
N LYS A 193 10.10 3.46 5.58
CA LYS A 193 10.04 4.93 5.65
C LYS A 193 9.12 5.44 4.55
N VAL A 194 8.05 6.12 4.93
CA VAL A 194 7.07 6.67 3.98
C VAL A 194 7.35 8.16 3.77
N PHE A 195 7.56 8.55 2.52
CA PHE A 195 7.79 9.92 2.07
C PHE A 195 6.55 10.40 1.31
N HIS A 196 5.93 11.47 1.80
CA HIS A 196 4.78 12.08 1.13
C HIS A 196 5.23 13.34 0.40
N LEU A 197 5.14 13.32 -0.93
CA LEU A 197 5.54 14.41 -1.80
C LEU A 197 4.31 15.28 -2.09
N LEU A 198 4.27 16.49 -1.55
CA LEU A 198 3.13 17.41 -1.68
C LEU A 198 3.10 18.19 -3.01
N GLY A 199 4.21 18.17 -3.77
CA GLY A 199 4.41 18.98 -4.97
C GLY A 199 4.57 20.48 -4.65
N SER A 200 5.12 21.26 -5.58
CA SER A 200 5.15 22.73 -5.44
C SER A 200 3.73 23.30 -5.50
N PRO A 201 3.39 24.35 -4.73
CA PRO A 201 2.12 25.05 -4.90
C PRO A 201 2.03 25.54 -6.34
N VAL A 202 0.97 25.16 -7.05
CA VAL A 202 0.68 25.72 -8.37
C VAL A 202 0.27 27.17 -8.11
N ALA A 203 1.06 28.13 -8.58
CA ALA A 203 0.69 29.54 -8.50
C ALA A 203 -0.68 29.73 -9.20
N PRO A 204 -1.61 30.50 -8.61
CA PRO A 204 -2.89 30.75 -9.25
C PRO A 204 -2.66 31.37 -10.64
N PRO A 205 -3.48 31.03 -11.64
CA PRO A 205 -3.37 31.65 -12.95
C PRO A 205 -3.49 33.17 -12.80
N PRO A 206 -2.70 33.97 -13.54
CA PRO A 206 -2.80 35.42 -13.47
C PRO A 206 -4.23 35.85 -13.83
N CYS A 207 -4.81 36.75 -13.02
CA CYS A 207 -6.12 37.33 -13.32
C CYS A 207 -6.12 37.93 -14.73
N PRO A 208 -7.14 37.67 -15.56
CA PRO A 208 -7.26 38.35 -16.84
C PRO A 208 -7.43 39.86 -16.59
N CYS A 209 -6.56 40.64 -17.22
CA CYS A 209 -6.57 42.10 -17.21
C CYS A 209 -7.78 42.68 -17.95
#